data_AF-A0A0F9LJF3-F1
#
_entry.id   AF-A0A0F9LJF3-F1
#
_cell.length_a   1.000
_cell.length_b   1.000
_cell.length_c   1.000
_cell.angle_alpha   90.00
_cell.angle_beta   90.00
_cell.angle_gamma   90.00
#
_symmetry.space_group_name_H-M   'P 1'
#
loop_
_entity.id
_entity.type
_entity.pdbx_description
1 polymer ?
#
loop_
_entity_poly.entity_id
_entity_poly.type
_entity_poly.pdbx_seq_one_letter_code
_entity_poly.pdbx_strand_id
1 'polypeptide(L)'
;MALYNADLNVSGTLTVPSGIFSDSVTVSGASILTSDSDVGGGSALTVKEVDGAPSVANVDTIVVSDGTLTDDGGGQVTITISGGGGGGSTANALVGSDGITVTSGDPTDTISGFRTEFVNASGSLASQITADIATHDAIADAHHTKYTDGEAIAALEPTTSALAASGVATDATVTTNRTEFVNASGSLQSSIDSIDSSVTLQEAYDNGDGIIIADVAKPFQVTGSGIITSDLDVQGVLTVPDGSDSAPSISFASTPNAGFYLATSTDIHGVLNGFTYMHISTDGLNIPLTPIYVKAGTAATPGYSFWGDPNTGMYNIAGDTIGFTAGGTKRLTISGAGDDSDGIIVADMLTVVGDTNLANTFFTNSSTGRVGIGTTNPVGNLHIVANPANLRLEDTDGA
;
A
#
# COMPACT_ATOMS: atom_id res chain seq x y z
N MET A 1 42.52 -113.98 50.21
CA MET A 1 43.70 -113.20 49.75
C MET A 1 44.27 -113.98 48.58
N ALA A 2 44.05 -113.53 47.33
CA ALA A 2 44.56 -114.20 46.13
C ALA A 2 46.07 -114.35 46.24
N LEU A 3 46.62 -115.44 45.69
CA LEU A 3 47.92 -115.47 45.04
C LEU A 3 48.19 -116.93 44.63
N TYR A 4 48.02 -117.27 43.35
CA TYR A 4 48.93 -118.02 42.49
C TYR A 4 48.17 -118.56 41.28
N ASN A 5 48.54 -118.08 40.11
CA ASN A 5 47.93 -118.49 38.87
C ASN A 5 48.18 -119.98 38.62
N ALA A 6 47.08 -120.70 38.51
CA ALA A 6 46.92 -121.68 37.45
C ALA A 6 47.38 -121.10 36.09
N ASP A 7 47.89 -121.99 35.20
CA ASP A 7 48.38 -121.74 33.83
C ASP A 7 48.64 -120.27 33.62
N LEU A 8 49.85 -119.89 33.98
CA LEU A 8 50.29 -118.53 33.84
C LEU A 8 49.81 -117.92 32.51
N ASN A 9 49.20 -116.75 32.64
CA ASN A 9 48.70 -115.91 31.57
C ASN A 9 48.97 -114.47 31.95
N VAL A 10 48.85 -113.64 30.96
CA VAL A 10 49.96 -112.79 30.71
C VAL A 10 49.57 -111.76 29.64
N SER A 11 49.96 -110.49 29.87
CA SER A 11 50.45 -109.43 28.93
C SER A 11 51.93 -109.12 29.19
N GLY A 12 52.41 -109.83 30.25
CA GLY A 12 53.72 -109.80 30.86
C GLY A 12 54.75 -110.75 30.23
N THR A 13 55.68 -110.17 29.41
CA THR A 13 56.91 -110.80 28.85
C THR A 13 57.51 -111.76 29.85
N LEU A 14 57.84 -112.95 29.38
CA LEU A 14 58.49 -113.96 30.19
C LEU A 14 59.97 -114.02 29.83
N THR A 15 60.85 -113.88 30.83
CA THR A 15 62.31 -114.03 30.70
C THR A 15 62.77 -115.15 31.64
N VAL A 16 63.35 -116.23 31.10
CA VAL A 16 63.78 -117.42 31.87
C VAL A 16 65.29 -117.67 31.67
N PRO A 17 66.17 -117.73 32.71
CA PRO A 17 67.62 -117.87 32.53
C PRO A 17 68.06 -119.23 31.98
N SER A 18 67.20 -120.22 32.17
CA SER A 18 67.46 -121.62 31.86
C SER A 18 66.22 -122.47 32.08
N GLY A 19 66.15 -123.61 31.41
CA GLY A 19 65.11 -124.62 31.64
C GLY A 19 65.02 -125.60 30.49
N ILE A 20 64.22 -126.64 30.68
CA ILE A 20 63.96 -127.71 29.71
C ILE A 20 62.47 -127.99 29.76
N PHE A 21 61.92 -128.42 28.62
CA PHE A 21 60.58 -128.97 28.56
C PHE A 21 60.66 -130.44 28.17
N SER A 22 59.86 -131.23 28.88
CA SER A 22 59.80 -132.68 28.71
C SER A 22 58.96 -133.10 27.52
N ASP A 23 58.24 -132.14 26.96
CA ASP A 23 57.08 -132.46 26.19
C ASP A 23 56.82 -131.39 25.13
N SER A 24 55.88 -130.47 25.34
CA SER A 24 55.51 -129.48 24.32
C SER A 24 55.27 -128.06 24.86
N VAL A 25 55.58 -127.06 24.02
CA VAL A 25 55.25 -125.63 24.15
C VAL A 25 54.38 -125.24 22.95
N THR A 26 53.25 -124.57 23.16
CA THR A 26 52.33 -124.09 22.10
C THR A 26 52.07 -122.61 22.29
N VAL A 27 52.16 -121.82 21.22
CA VAL A 27 51.93 -120.38 21.20
C VAL A 27 51.08 -120.05 19.95
N SER A 28 50.31 -118.96 19.99
CA SER A 28 49.51 -118.47 18.86
C SER A 28 49.77 -116.98 18.68
N GLY A 29 50.38 -116.57 17.57
CA GLY A 29 50.56 -115.14 17.21
C GLY A 29 51.93 -114.47 17.43
N ALA A 30 53.03 -115.15 17.75
CA ALA A 30 54.39 -114.57 17.68
C ALA A 30 55.48 -115.62 17.33
N SER A 31 56.35 -115.30 16.36
CA SER A 31 57.50 -116.12 15.95
C SER A 31 58.50 -116.32 17.09
N ILE A 32 59.18 -117.46 17.05
CA ILE A 32 60.19 -117.88 18.01
C ILE A 32 61.58 -117.54 17.46
N LEU A 33 62.46 -117.00 18.32
CA LEU A 33 63.89 -116.87 18.04
C LEU A 33 64.60 -118.19 18.37
N THR A 34 65.17 -118.83 17.36
CA THR A 34 66.06 -119.99 17.49
C THR A 34 67.44 -119.65 16.93
N SER A 35 68.49 -120.08 17.61
CA SER A 35 69.83 -120.22 17.03
C SER A 35 69.84 -121.45 16.10
N ASP A 36 69.30 -121.31 14.90
CA ASP A 36 69.40 -122.30 13.80
C ASP A 36 69.42 -121.54 12.46
N SER A 37 70.29 -121.97 11.55
CA SER A 37 71.02 -121.18 10.54
C SER A 37 70.22 -120.59 9.39
N ASP A 38 68.90 -120.74 9.36
CA ASP A 38 68.27 -120.80 8.05
C ASP A 38 67.01 -120.00 7.81
N VAL A 39 66.37 -119.29 8.75
CA VAL A 39 65.20 -118.48 8.33
C VAL A 39 64.68 -117.54 9.41
N GLY A 40 64.98 -116.24 9.29
CA GLY A 40 64.49 -115.26 10.24
C GLY A 40 64.74 -113.78 9.95
N GLY A 41 64.74 -113.35 8.68
CA GLY A 41 64.25 -112.01 8.34
C GLY A 41 65.26 -110.86 8.37
N GLY A 42 65.70 -110.49 7.17
CA GLY A 42 66.44 -109.26 6.89
C GLY A 42 67.23 -109.35 5.58
N SER A 43 66.69 -109.25 4.37
CA SER A 43 65.32 -109.33 3.84
C SER A 43 65.49 -109.45 2.31
N ALA A 44 64.70 -110.31 1.65
CA ALA A 44 64.64 -110.34 0.19
C ALA A 44 64.34 -108.93 -0.32
N LEU A 45 65.17 -108.44 -1.26
CA LEU A 45 65.02 -107.12 -1.85
C LEU A 45 63.63 -107.01 -2.49
N THR A 46 62.68 -106.41 -1.77
CA THR A 46 61.32 -106.21 -2.23
C THR A 46 61.32 -104.96 -3.08
N VAL A 47 61.45 -105.13 -4.39
CA VAL A 47 61.15 -104.05 -5.32
C VAL A 47 59.64 -104.03 -5.51
N LYS A 48 58.98 -102.93 -5.17
CA LYS A 48 57.59 -102.63 -5.53
C LYS A 48 57.58 -101.30 -6.26
N GLU A 49 56.88 -101.23 -7.39
CA GLU A 49 56.57 -99.94 -8.00
C GLU A 49 55.43 -99.26 -7.22
N VAL A 50 55.45 -97.93 -7.19
CA VAL A 50 54.58 -97.14 -6.31
C VAL A 50 53.11 -97.17 -6.74
N ASP A 51 52.81 -97.44 -8.00
CA ASP A 51 51.45 -97.41 -8.52
C ASP A 51 50.85 -98.80 -8.81
N GLY A 52 51.60 -99.89 -8.63
CA GLY A 52 51.16 -101.21 -9.06
C GLY A 52 52.12 -102.33 -8.67
N ALA A 53 51.93 -103.49 -9.30
CA ALA A 53 52.85 -104.61 -9.12
C ALA A 53 54.16 -104.35 -9.88
N PRO A 54 55.34 -104.57 -9.27
CA PRO A 54 56.62 -104.56 -9.98
C PRO A 54 56.61 -105.59 -11.12
N SER A 55 57.02 -105.21 -12.34
CA SER A 55 57.10 -106.13 -13.49
C SER A 55 58.34 -107.04 -13.46
N VAL A 56 59.26 -106.76 -12.54
CA VAL A 56 60.54 -107.44 -12.37
C VAL A 56 60.47 -108.47 -11.23
N ALA A 57 60.72 -109.73 -11.56
CA ALA A 57 60.88 -110.81 -10.58
C ALA A 57 62.38 -111.07 -10.32
N ASN A 58 62.76 -111.15 -9.04
CA ASN A 58 64.08 -111.58 -8.52
C ASN A 58 65.27 -110.64 -8.86
N VAL A 59 65.35 -109.48 -8.21
CA VAL A 59 66.50 -108.53 -8.31
C VAL A 59 67.60 -108.87 -7.32
N ASP A 60 68.86 -108.92 -7.78
CA ASP A 60 70.05 -109.18 -6.94
C ASP A 60 70.96 -107.96 -6.67
N THR A 61 70.91 -106.83 -7.42
CA THR A 61 71.85 -105.67 -7.24
C THR A 61 71.28 -104.31 -7.71
N ILE A 62 71.66 -103.18 -7.03
CA ILE A 62 71.26 -101.76 -7.32
C ILE A 62 72.52 -100.84 -7.43
N VAL A 63 72.53 -99.82 -8.32
CA VAL A 63 73.62 -98.82 -8.53
C VAL A 63 73.06 -97.37 -8.47
N VAL A 64 73.79 -96.39 -7.87
CA VAL A 64 73.35 -94.97 -7.71
C VAL A 64 74.46 -93.98 -8.13
N SER A 65 74.13 -92.96 -8.95
CA SER A 65 75.10 -92.09 -9.66
C SER A 65 75.42 -90.73 -9.02
N ASP A 66 74.49 -90.15 -8.27
CA ASP A 66 74.51 -88.74 -7.88
C ASP A 66 73.91 -88.49 -6.48
N GLY A 67 73.58 -89.56 -5.76
CA GLY A 67 73.12 -89.53 -4.38
C GLY A 67 73.99 -90.44 -3.51
N THR A 68 74.31 -89.97 -2.30
CA THR A 68 74.94 -90.81 -1.28
C THR A 68 73.89 -91.77 -0.70
N LEU A 69 74.18 -93.07 -0.71
CA LEU A 69 73.44 -94.03 0.09
C LEU A 69 73.60 -93.64 1.57
N THR A 70 72.55 -93.12 2.18
CA THR A 70 72.55 -92.77 3.60
C THR A 70 72.07 -94.00 4.37
N ASP A 71 72.96 -94.59 5.16
CA ASP A 71 72.64 -95.70 6.05
C ASP A 71 71.86 -95.16 7.25
N ASP A 72 70.59 -95.53 7.35
CA ASP A 72 69.72 -95.12 8.45
C ASP A 72 69.83 -96.06 9.67
N GLY A 73 70.66 -97.10 9.58
CA GLY A 73 70.77 -98.17 10.56
C GLY A 73 69.64 -99.21 10.44
N GLY A 74 69.88 -100.42 10.96
CA GLY A 74 68.89 -101.51 10.96
C GLY A 74 68.71 -102.25 9.64
N GLY A 75 69.62 -102.08 8.67
CA GLY A 75 69.57 -102.77 7.37
C GLY A 75 68.70 -102.09 6.32
N GLN A 76 68.30 -100.83 6.55
CA GLN A 76 67.59 -100.00 5.58
C GLN A 76 68.53 -98.89 5.08
N VAL A 77 68.46 -98.64 3.78
CA VAL A 77 69.18 -97.54 3.14
C VAL A 77 68.15 -96.69 2.43
N THR A 78 68.05 -95.43 2.80
CA THR A 78 67.15 -94.51 2.10
C THR A 78 67.87 -93.93 0.88
N ILE A 79 67.27 -94.16 -0.28
CA ILE A 79 67.50 -93.36 -1.48
C ILE A 79 66.43 -92.28 -1.44
N THR A 80 66.80 -91.06 -1.06
CA THR A 80 65.88 -89.92 -1.14
C THR A 80 65.67 -89.58 -2.60
N ILE A 81 64.54 -90.05 -3.14
CA ILE A 81 64.00 -89.64 -4.44
C ILE A 81 62.85 -88.67 -4.13
N SER A 82 63.16 -87.40 -3.90
CA SER A 82 62.16 -86.34 -3.76
C SER A 82 62.02 -85.60 -5.10
N GLY A 83 60.92 -85.65 -5.87
CA GLY A 83 59.63 -86.38 -5.77
C GLY A 83 58.72 -86.06 -6.98
N GLY A 84 57.58 -86.79 -7.13
CA GLY A 84 56.43 -86.38 -7.95
C GLY A 84 55.80 -87.47 -8.85
N GLY A 85 54.61 -87.97 -8.49
CA GLY A 85 53.76 -88.83 -9.33
C GLY A 85 52.77 -88.05 -10.22
N GLY A 86 52.15 -88.75 -11.19
CA GLY A 86 50.98 -88.26 -11.92
C GLY A 86 50.96 -88.63 -13.41
N GLY A 87 50.23 -89.68 -13.76
CA GLY A 87 49.71 -89.87 -15.10
C GLY A 87 48.84 -88.67 -15.49
N GLY A 88 49.19 -88.06 -16.62
CA GLY A 88 48.49 -86.93 -17.19
C GLY A 88 48.99 -86.72 -18.61
N SER A 89 48.26 -87.26 -19.57
CA SER A 89 48.04 -86.52 -20.80
C SER A 89 47.48 -85.15 -20.37
N THR A 90 48.33 -84.15 -20.19
CA THR A 90 48.00 -82.86 -20.78
C THR A 90 48.49 -82.93 -22.21
N ALA A 91 47.67 -83.57 -23.03
CA ALA A 91 47.44 -83.00 -24.34
C ALA A 91 47.33 -81.49 -24.15
N ASN A 92 48.03 -80.81 -25.04
CA ASN A 92 47.85 -79.41 -25.35
C ASN A 92 48.35 -78.50 -24.20
N ALA A 93 49.04 -77.41 -24.47
CA ALA A 93 49.08 -76.60 -25.66
C ALA A 93 49.59 -75.30 -25.07
N LEU A 94 50.58 -74.66 -25.67
CA LEU A 94 50.40 -73.23 -25.76
C LEU A 94 49.90 -72.96 -27.18
N VAL A 95 48.85 -73.68 -27.58
CA VAL A 95 47.86 -73.07 -28.45
C VAL A 95 47.39 -71.93 -27.55
N GLY A 96 47.77 -70.69 -27.87
CA GLY A 96 46.99 -69.56 -27.40
C GLY A 96 45.52 -69.93 -27.61
N SER A 97 44.58 -69.34 -26.88
CA SER A 97 43.15 -69.41 -27.27
C SER A 97 42.88 -69.13 -28.77
N ASP A 98 43.90 -68.63 -29.46
CA ASP A 98 44.10 -68.04 -30.75
C ASP A 98 45.37 -68.59 -31.50
N GLY A 99 46.30 -69.30 -30.83
CA GLY A 99 47.28 -70.20 -31.51
C GLY A 99 48.78 -70.23 -31.13
N ILE A 100 49.35 -69.32 -30.33
CA ILE A 100 50.83 -69.19 -30.20
C ILE A 100 51.42 -69.58 -28.82
N THR A 101 52.54 -70.34 -28.84
CA THR A 101 53.40 -70.76 -27.70
C THR A 101 54.73 -70.00 -27.69
N VAL A 102 55.19 -69.56 -26.52
CA VAL A 102 56.61 -69.21 -26.29
C VAL A 102 57.15 -70.07 -25.14
N THR A 103 58.21 -70.82 -25.39
CA THR A 103 59.14 -71.27 -24.34
C THR A 103 60.58 -71.09 -24.80
N SER A 104 61.35 -70.44 -23.95
CA SER A 104 62.73 -69.99 -24.17
C SER A 104 63.71 -71.10 -24.51
N GLY A 105 64.73 -70.76 -25.31
CA GLY A 105 65.97 -71.52 -25.39
C GLY A 105 67.00 -71.00 -26.40
N ASP A 106 66.58 -70.30 -27.45
CA ASP A 106 67.44 -69.87 -28.56
C ASP A 106 67.24 -68.36 -28.90
N PRO A 107 68.30 -67.55 -29.07
CA PRO A 107 68.20 -66.12 -29.40
C PRO A 107 67.86 -65.80 -30.87
N THR A 108 67.52 -66.78 -31.73
CA THR A 108 67.30 -66.55 -33.17
C THR A 108 65.92 -66.96 -33.74
N ASP A 109 64.92 -67.25 -32.91
CA ASP A 109 63.60 -67.64 -33.42
C ASP A 109 62.81 -66.48 -34.07
N THR A 110 62.34 -66.72 -35.30
CA THR A 110 61.49 -65.78 -36.04
C THR A 110 60.03 -66.00 -35.65
N ILE A 111 59.49 -65.12 -34.79
CA ILE A 111 58.07 -65.12 -34.40
C ILE A 111 57.21 -64.61 -35.59
N SER A 112 56.73 -65.52 -36.43
CA SER A 112 55.79 -65.22 -37.51
C SER A 112 54.34 -65.37 -37.02
N GLY A 113 53.46 -64.40 -37.36
CA GLY A 113 52.04 -64.41 -37.00
C GLY A 113 51.62 -63.38 -35.95
N PHE A 114 52.48 -63.08 -34.97
CA PHE A 114 52.17 -62.15 -33.88
C PHE A 114 51.83 -60.73 -34.37
N ARG A 115 52.50 -60.26 -35.42
CA ARG A 115 52.22 -58.95 -36.03
C ARG A 115 50.87 -58.95 -36.76
N THR A 116 50.52 -60.04 -37.43
CA THR A 116 49.25 -60.18 -38.16
C THR A 116 48.07 -60.27 -37.19
N GLU A 117 48.23 -61.00 -36.10
CA GLU A 117 47.23 -61.16 -35.06
C GLU A 117 47.02 -59.86 -34.26
N PHE A 118 48.10 -59.17 -33.90
CA PHE A 118 48.03 -57.84 -33.31
C PHE A 118 47.33 -56.83 -34.25
N VAL A 119 47.60 -56.88 -35.56
CA VAL A 119 46.95 -56.02 -36.56
C VAL A 119 45.47 -56.40 -36.76
N ASN A 120 45.12 -57.68 -36.72
CA ASN A 120 43.73 -58.13 -36.86
C ASN A 120 42.88 -57.82 -35.62
N ALA A 121 43.41 -58.03 -34.41
CA ALA A 121 42.73 -57.70 -33.15
C ALA A 121 42.61 -56.19 -32.94
N SER A 122 43.64 -55.41 -33.30
CA SER A 122 43.54 -53.93 -33.29
C SER A 122 42.59 -53.41 -34.36
N GLY A 123 42.53 -54.08 -35.53
CA GLY A 123 41.55 -53.81 -36.57
C GLY A 123 40.10 -54.09 -36.14
N SER A 124 39.83 -55.22 -35.46
CA SER A 124 38.49 -55.54 -34.98
C SER A 124 38.04 -54.61 -33.85
N LEU A 125 38.96 -54.21 -32.96
CA LEU A 125 38.69 -53.22 -31.91
C LEU A 125 38.40 -51.84 -32.52
N ALA A 126 39.17 -51.42 -33.52
CA ALA A 126 38.92 -50.17 -34.24
C ALA A 126 37.56 -50.19 -34.95
N SER A 127 37.17 -51.32 -35.57
CA SER A 127 35.85 -51.48 -36.18
C SER A 127 34.73 -51.49 -35.14
N GLN A 128 34.90 -52.12 -33.97
CA GLN A 128 33.90 -52.09 -32.89
C GLN A 128 33.74 -50.67 -32.32
N ILE A 129 34.84 -49.97 -32.04
CA ILE A 129 34.80 -48.56 -31.59
C ILE A 129 34.09 -47.69 -32.64
N THR A 130 34.40 -47.88 -33.93
CA THR A 130 33.75 -47.14 -35.01
C THR A 130 32.26 -47.47 -35.12
N ALA A 131 31.88 -48.73 -34.94
CA ALA A 131 30.48 -49.17 -34.95
C ALA A 131 29.69 -48.67 -33.73
N ASP A 132 30.29 -48.67 -32.56
CA ASP A 132 29.68 -48.13 -31.32
C ASP A 132 29.54 -46.60 -31.42
N ILE A 133 30.54 -45.89 -31.94
CA ILE A 133 30.42 -44.44 -32.20
C ILE A 133 29.32 -44.16 -33.22
N ALA A 134 29.24 -44.91 -34.32
CA ALA A 134 28.18 -44.75 -35.31
C ALA A 134 26.78 -45.07 -34.74
N THR A 135 26.68 -46.06 -33.86
CA THR A 135 25.43 -46.38 -33.15
C THR A 135 25.06 -45.27 -32.17
N HIS A 136 26.05 -44.70 -31.48
CA HIS A 136 25.82 -43.61 -30.52
C HIS A 136 25.46 -42.29 -31.21
N ASP A 137 26.10 -41.96 -32.34
CA ASP A 137 25.73 -40.82 -33.20
C ASP A 137 24.31 -40.99 -33.77
N ALA A 138 23.90 -42.21 -34.13
CA ALA A 138 22.54 -42.49 -34.59
C ALA A 138 21.48 -42.41 -33.46
N ILE A 139 21.87 -42.58 -32.20
CA ILE A 139 20.98 -42.44 -31.03
C ILE A 139 20.94 -40.99 -30.52
N ALA A 140 21.99 -40.20 -30.70
CA ALA A 140 22.03 -38.79 -30.31
C ALA A 140 20.93 -37.96 -30.99
N ASP A 141 20.46 -38.37 -32.18
CA ASP A 141 19.35 -37.71 -32.88
C ASP A 141 17.96 -38.25 -32.46
N ALA A 142 17.89 -39.43 -31.83
CA ALA A 142 16.63 -40.03 -31.38
C ALA A 142 15.98 -39.28 -30.20
N HIS A 143 16.76 -38.50 -29.44
CA HIS A 143 16.24 -37.69 -28.34
C HIS A 143 15.83 -36.27 -28.76
N HIS A 144 16.31 -35.78 -29.90
CA HIS A 144 15.93 -34.45 -30.43
C HIS A 144 14.84 -34.53 -31.50
N THR A 145 14.58 -35.71 -32.08
CA THR A 145 13.48 -35.92 -33.04
C THR A 145 12.18 -36.41 -32.42
N LYS A 146 12.20 -36.98 -31.21
CA LYS A 146 10.99 -37.46 -30.52
C LYS A 146 10.32 -36.42 -29.62
N TYR A 147 11.07 -35.39 -29.23
CA TYR A 147 10.59 -34.26 -28.45
C TYR A 147 11.15 -32.99 -29.06
N THR A 148 10.45 -32.45 -30.04
CA THR A 148 10.67 -31.04 -30.43
C THR A 148 10.41 -30.15 -29.21
N ASP A 149 11.04 -28.97 -29.14
CA ASP A 149 10.71 -27.98 -28.09
C ASP A 149 9.20 -27.69 -28.05
N GLY A 150 8.49 -27.86 -29.17
CA GLY A 150 7.03 -27.80 -29.26
C GLY A 150 6.28 -28.93 -28.53
N GLU A 151 6.81 -30.16 -28.52
CA GLU A 151 6.24 -31.29 -27.77
C GLU A 151 6.54 -31.19 -26.26
N ALA A 152 7.68 -30.61 -25.88
CA ALA A 152 7.99 -30.30 -24.48
C ALA A 152 7.09 -29.18 -23.93
N ILE A 153 6.76 -28.17 -24.75
CA ILE A 153 5.76 -27.13 -24.43
C ILE A 153 4.35 -27.72 -24.35
N ALA A 154 3.99 -28.66 -25.23
CA ALA A 154 2.71 -29.38 -25.17
C ALA A 154 2.57 -30.29 -23.94
N ALA A 155 3.69 -30.71 -23.33
CA ALA A 155 3.70 -31.49 -22.09
C ALA A 155 3.69 -30.61 -20.82
N LEU A 156 4.03 -29.32 -20.92
CA LEU A 156 4.03 -28.38 -19.79
C LEU A 156 2.64 -27.77 -19.51
N GLU A 157 1.72 -27.83 -20.47
CA GLU A 157 0.29 -27.55 -20.25
C GLU A 157 -0.49 -28.87 -20.16
N PRO A 158 -0.79 -29.38 -18.95
CA PRO A 158 -1.73 -30.47 -18.86
C PRO A 158 -3.10 -29.92 -19.25
N THR A 159 -3.54 -30.24 -20.47
CA THR A 159 -4.95 -30.11 -20.93
C THR A 159 -5.93 -30.97 -20.10
N THR A 160 -5.49 -31.50 -18.96
CA THR A 160 -6.29 -32.26 -17.99
C THR A 160 -6.04 -31.82 -16.55
N SER A 161 -5.56 -30.60 -16.31
CA SER A 161 -5.84 -29.94 -15.04
C SER A 161 -7.34 -30.04 -14.79
N ALA A 162 -7.78 -30.55 -13.64
CA ALA A 162 -9.21 -30.63 -13.29
C ALA A 162 -9.92 -29.26 -13.45
N LEU A 163 -9.14 -28.17 -13.45
CA LEU A 163 -9.56 -26.81 -13.75
C LEU A 163 -9.94 -26.58 -15.23
N ALA A 164 -9.19 -27.13 -16.19
CA ALA A 164 -9.50 -27.05 -17.61
C ALA A 164 -10.71 -27.93 -17.98
N ALA A 165 -10.80 -29.13 -17.40
CA ALA A 165 -11.93 -30.05 -17.59
C ALA A 165 -13.26 -29.53 -16.97
N SER A 166 -13.18 -28.65 -15.96
CA SER A 166 -14.37 -28.03 -15.35
C SER A 166 -15.06 -26.98 -16.24
N GLY A 167 -14.44 -26.58 -17.37
CA GLY A 167 -14.93 -25.48 -18.21
C GLY A 167 -14.74 -24.08 -17.61
N VAL A 168 -14.30 -23.99 -16.35
CA VAL A 168 -14.13 -22.73 -15.60
C VAL A 168 -12.89 -21.96 -16.08
N ALA A 169 -11.88 -22.64 -16.61
CA ALA A 169 -10.63 -22.06 -17.09
C ALA A 169 -10.30 -22.50 -18.52
N THR A 170 -11.27 -22.44 -19.44
CA THR A 170 -10.90 -22.43 -20.87
C THR A 170 -10.38 -21.04 -21.21
N ASP A 171 -9.43 -20.93 -22.14
CA ASP A 171 -8.88 -19.65 -22.60
C ASP A 171 -9.99 -18.68 -23.08
N ALA A 172 -11.09 -19.23 -23.59
CA ALA A 172 -12.32 -18.50 -23.90
C ALA A 172 -13.01 -17.93 -22.65
N THR A 173 -13.18 -18.71 -21.58
CA THR A 173 -13.77 -18.23 -20.31
C THR A 173 -12.90 -17.16 -19.65
N VAL A 174 -11.57 -17.31 -19.68
CA VAL A 174 -10.62 -16.31 -19.16
C VAL A 174 -10.67 -15.02 -19.99
N THR A 175 -10.76 -15.13 -21.31
CA THR A 175 -10.91 -13.98 -22.20
C THR A 175 -12.24 -13.25 -21.99
N THR A 176 -13.34 -13.98 -21.81
CA THR A 176 -14.65 -13.41 -21.47
C THR A 176 -14.60 -12.72 -20.12
N ASN A 177 -14.10 -13.37 -19.07
CA ASN A 177 -13.99 -12.78 -17.73
C ASN A 177 -13.10 -11.54 -17.71
N ARG A 178 -11.99 -11.54 -18.46
CA ARG A 178 -11.13 -10.36 -18.63
C ARG A 178 -11.89 -9.22 -19.30
N THR A 179 -12.65 -9.52 -20.35
CA THR A 179 -13.45 -8.53 -21.08
C THR A 179 -14.54 -7.94 -20.19
N GLU A 180 -15.24 -8.78 -19.43
CA GLU A 180 -16.25 -8.37 -18.45
C GLU A 180 -15.63 -7.50 -17.34
N PHE A 181 -14.46 -7.87 -16.81
CA PHE A 181 -13.76 -7.09 -15.80
C PHE A 181 -13.32 -5.72 -16.34
N VAL A 182 -12.74 -5.66 -17.54
CA VAL A 182 -12.34 -4.41 -18.18
C VAL A 182 -13.56 -3.52 -18.43
N ASN A 183 -14.65 -4.08 -18.96
CA ASN A 183 -15.89 -3.35 -19.19
C ASN A 183 -16.53 -2.85 -17.88
N ALA A 184 -16.57 -3.70 -16.85
CA ALA A 184 -17.08 -3.34 -15.54
C ALA A 184 -16.22 -2.24 -14.90
N SER A 185 -14.89 -2.35 -14.98
CA SER A 185 -13.97 -1.35 -14.45
C SER A 185 -14.06 -0.02 -15.20
N GLY A 186 -14.20 -0.03 -16.53
CA GLY A 186 -14.41 1.18 -17.33
C GLY A 186 -15.78 1.83 -17.09
N SER A 187 -16.84 1.02 -16.93
CA SER A 187 -18.18 1.50 -16.57
C SER A 187 -18.19 2.09 -15.15
N LEU A 188 -17.51 1.44 -14.21
CA LEU A 188 -17.36 1.91 -12.83
C LEU A 188 -16.51 3.18 -12.79
N GLN A 189 -15.42 3.26 -13.55
CA GLN A 189 -14.62 4.48 -13.68
C GLN A 189 -15.47 5.61 -14.26
N SER A 190 -16.26 5.35 -15.31
CA SER A 190 -17.17 6.34 -15.88
C SER A 190 -18.25 6.77 -14.89
N SER A 191 -18.74 5.84 -14.05
CA SER A 191 -19.70 6.13 -12.98
C SER A 191 -19.06 6.95 -11.86
N ILE A 192 -17.83 6.65 -11.45
CA ILE A 192 -17.05 7.40 -10.47
C ILE A 192 -16.74 8.81 -10.98
N ASP A 193 -16.27 8.94 -12.22
CA ASP A 193 -16.00 10.22 -12.87
C ASP A 193 -17.30 11.02 -13.03
N SER A 194 -18.42 10.35 -13.32
CA SER A 194 -19.73 10.99 -13.37
C SER A 194 -20.16 11.49 -12.00
N ILE A 195 -19.93 10.72 -10.93
CA ILE A 195 -20.22 11.12 -9.54
C ILE A 195 -19.34 12.30 -9.16
N ASP A 196 -18.03 12.25 -9.38
CA ASP A 196 -17.10 13.37 -9.09
C ASP A 196 -17.48 14.65 -9.87
N SER A 197 -17.98 14.49 -11.09
CA SER A 197 -18.53 15.61 -11.88
C SER A 197 -19.96 16.03 -11.49
N SER A 198 -20.73 15.15 -10.83
CA SER A 198 -22.12 15.35 -10.40
C SER A 198 -22.28 15.68 -8.92
N VAL A 199 -21.22 15.61 -8.11
CA VAL A 199 -21.11 16.32 -6.80
C VAL A 199 -21.03 17.84 -7.04
N THR A 200 -21.87 18.32 -7.93
CA THR A 200 -22.48 19.62 -7.87
C THR A 200 -23.19 19.73 -6.52
N LEU A 201 -23.41 20.95 -6.06
CA LEU A 201 -24.07 21.30 -4.79
C LEU A 201 -25.42 20.58 -4.53
N GLN A 202 -25.97 19.90 -5.56
CA GLN A 202 -27.17 19.08 -5.53
C GLN A 202 -27.09 17.88 -4.55
N GLU A 203 -25.97 17.15 -4.46
CA GLU A 203 -25.89 16.00 -3.52
C GLU A 203 -25.77 16.43 -2.04
N ALA A 204 -25.23 17.63 -1.77
CA ALA A 204 -25.28 18.23 -0.44
C ALA A 204 -26.70 18.72 -0.08
N TYR A 205 -27.48 19.15 -1.07
CA TYR A 205 -28.88 19.54 -0.91
C TYR A 205 -29.79 18.30 -0.71
N ASP A 206 -29.46 17.18 -1.36
CA ASP A 206 -30.28 15.97 -1.40
C ASP A 206 -30.06 15.00 -0.21
N ASN A 207 -29.07 15.26 0.66
CA ASN A 207 -28.87 14.53 1.92
C ASN A 207 -29.86 14.92 3.03
N GLY A 208 -30.83 15.82 2.74
CA GLY A 208 -32.05 15.99 3.53
C GLY A 208 -32.03 17.09 4.60
N ASP A 209 -30.89 17.73 4.85
CA ASP A 209 -30.81 18.92 5.73
C ASP A 209 -30.67 20.25 4.95
N GLY A 210 -30.28 20.20 3.67
CA GLY A 210 -30.16 21.37 2.79
C GLY A 210 -29.03 22.32 3.15
N ILE A 211 -28.05 21.87 3.96
CA ILE A 211 -26.97 22.71 4.49
C ILE A 211 -25.70 22.52 3.66
N ILE A 212 -25.21 23.62 3.06
CA ILE A 212 -23.91 23.66 2.39
C ILE A 212 -22.89 24.27 3.36
N ILE A 213 -21.94 23.47 3.83
CA ILE A 213 -20.83 23.92 4.68
C ILE A 213 -19.60 24.13 3.80
N ALA A 214 -19.17 25.38 3.65
CA ALA A 214 -17.94 25.75 2.95
C ALA A 214 -16.78 25.94 3.94
N ASP A 215 -15.62 25.38 3.61
CA ASP A 215 -14.36 25.68 4.31
C ASP A 215 -13.85 27.08 3.89
N VAL A 216 -13.14 27.78 4.76
CA VAL A 216 -12.57 29.11 4.47
C VAL A 216 -11.60 29.09 3.28
N ALA A 217 -10.98 27.95 2.99
CA ALA A 217 -10.13 27.77 1.81
C ALA A 217 -10.93 27.55 0.50
N LYS A 218 -12.23 27.25 0.59
CA LYS A 218 -13.14 26.99 -0.54
C LYS A 218 -14.49 27.66 -0.27
N PRO A 219 -14.56 29.01 -0.30
CA PRO A 219 -15.78 29.73 0.03
C PRO A 219 -16.92 29.34 -0.90
N PHE A 220 -18.14 29.31 -0.36
CA PHE A 220 -19.36 29.19 -1.15
C PHE A 220 -19.45 30.39 -2.11
N GLN A 221 -19.38 30.11 -3.41
CA GLN A 221 -19.49 31.12 -4.46
C GLN A 221 -20.67 30.77 -5.36
N VAL A 222 -21.58 31.73 -5.51
CA VAL A 222 -22.66 31.65 -6.49
C VAL A 222 -22.16 32.31 -7.77
N THR A 223 -21.80 31.51 -8.78
CA THR A 223 -21.41 32.02 -10.09
C THR A 223 -22.64 32.26 -10.95
N GLY A 224 -22.81 33.48 -11.46
CA GLY A 224 -23.98 33.87 -12.26
C GLY A 224 -25.10 34.50 -11.42
N SER A 225 -26.35 34.37 -11.88
CA SER A 225 -27.50 34.92 -11.16
C SER A 225 -28.03 33.91 -10.16
N GLY A 226 -27.79 34.13 -8.87
CA GLY A 226 -28.47 33.40 -7.80
C GLY A 226 -29.45 34.30 -7.06
N ILE A 227 -30.58 33.72 -6.65
CA ILE A 227 -31.60 34.38 -5.85
C ILE A 227 -31.71 33.61 -4.54
N ILE A 228 -31.52 34.30 -3.42
CA ILE A 228 -31.91 33.79 -2.10
C ILE A 228 -33.38 34.17 -1.92
N THR A 229 -34.26 33.18 -1.96
CA THR A 229 -35.72 33.38 -1.94
C THR A 229 -36.31 33.49 -0.52
N SER A 230 -35.54 33.08 0.47
CA SER A 230 -35.84 33.15 1.90
C SER A 230 -34.89 34.13 2.60
N ASP A 231 -34.69 33.96 3.91
CA ASP A 231 -33.78 34.77 4.69
C ASP A 231 -32.32 34.45 4.36
N LEU A 232 -31.49 35.50 4.30
CA LEU A 232 -30.04 35.42 4.32
C LEU A 232 -29.58 35.68 5.76
N ASP A 233 -29.25 34.62 6.49
CA ASP A 233 -28.65 34.74 7.83
C ASP A 233 -27.12 34.82 7.72
N VAL A 234 -26.54 35.95 8.15
CA VAL A 234 -25.10 36.19 8.12
C VAL A 234 -24.63 36.44 9.56
N GLN A 235 -23.96 35.45 10.16
CA GLN A 235 -23.43 35.52 11.53
C GLN A 235 -22.23 36.48 11.69
N GLY A 236 -21.82 37.14 10.59
CA GLY A 236 -20.69 38.07 10.53
C GLY A 236 -21.01 39.31 9.71
N VAL A 237 -20.03 39.81 8.96
CA VAL A 237 -20.21 40.99 8.10
C VAL A 237 -20.49 40.54 6.66
N LEU A 238 -21.61 40.98 6.10
CA LEU A 238 -21.85 40.92 4.66
C LEU A 238 -21.07 42.05 3.98
N THR A 239 -20.02 41.71 3.24
CA THR A 239 -19.27 42.67 2.43
C THR A 239 -19.74 42.57 0.98
N VAL A 240 -20.02 43.71 0.37
CA VAL A 240 -20.35 43.82 -1.06
C VAL A 240 -19.27 44.67 -1.75
N PRO A 241 -18.99 44.46 -3.05
CA PRO A 241 -18.09 45.33 -3.80
C PRO A 241 -18.56 46.80 -3.77
N ASP A 242 -17.66 47.74 -3.97
CA ASP A 242 -18.03 49.13 -4.21
C ASP A 242 -18.84 49.22 -5.50
N GLY A 243 -19.95 49.96 -5.45
CA GLY A 243 -20.89 50.10 -6.57
C GLY A 243 -20.74 51.45 -7.27
N SER A 244 -21.67 51.75 -8.16
CA SER A 244 -21.80 53.06 -8.77
C SER A 244 -23.24 53.55 -8.76
N ASP A 245 -23.45 54.79 -9.21
CA ASP A 245 -24.78 55.36 -9.41
C ASP A 245 -25.63 54.56 -10.41
N SER A 246 -25.00 54.04 -11.46
CA SER A 246 -25.62 53.23 -12.51
C SER A 246 -25.67 51.73 -12.20
N ALA A 247 -24.86 51.25 -11.24
CA ALA A 247 -24.79 49.86 -10.81
C ALA A 247 -24.55 49.77 -9.29
N PRO A 248 -25.58 50.04 -8.46
CA PRO A 248 -25.45 49.96 -7.01
C PRO A 248 -25.15 48.53 -6.54
N SER A 249 -24.30 48.41 -5.52
CA SER A 249 -23.85 47.11 -4.97
C SER A 249 -24.98 46.28 -4.39
N ILE A 250 -25.95 46.96 -3.77
CA ILE A 250 -27.22 46.37 -3.35
C ILE A 250 -28.27 46.95 -4.28
N SER A 251 -28.79 46.14 -5.20
CA SER A 251 -29.77 46.56 -6.20
C SER A 251 -31.01 45.68 -6.17
N PHE A 252 -32.10 46.16 -6.77
CA PHE A 252 -33.33 45.40 -6.90
C PHE A 252 -33.41 44.77 -8.30
N ALA A 253 -33.75 43.48 -8.37
CA ALA A 253 -33.73 42.72 -9.63
C ALA A 253 -34.59 43.34 -10.75
N SER A 254 -35.74 43.94 -10.41
CA SER A 254 -36.61 44.61 -11.37
C SER A 254 -36.13 46.01 -11.79
N THR A 255 -35.24 46.63 -11.00
CA THR A 255 -34.69 47.97 -11.22
C THR A 255 -33.20 47.99 -10.84
N PRO A 256 -32.31 47.47 -11.69
CA PRO A 256 -30.89 47.29 -11.34
C PRO A 256 -30.13 48.60 -11.04
N ASN A 257 -30.70 49.74 -11.43
CA ASN A 257 -30.18 51.09 -11.20
C ASN A 257 -30.80 51.79 -9.97
N ALA A 258 -31.52 51.04 -9.13
CA ALA A 258 -32.03 51.50 -7.86
C ALA A 258 -31.44 50.66 -6.74
N GLY A 259 -30.98 51.30 -5.67
CA GLY A 259 -30.21 50.60 -4.64
C GLY A 259 -29.35 51.49 -3.77
N PHE A 260 -28.36 50.86 -3.13
CA PHE A 260 -27.35 51.51 -2.29
C PHE A 260 -25.94 51.14 -2.74
N TYR A 261 -25.03 52.10 -2.67
CA TYR A 261 -23.61 51.88 -2.93
C TYR A 261 -22.72 52.76 -2.06
N LEU A 262 -21.48 52.34 -1.88
CA LEU A 262 -20.42 53.13 -1.26
C LEU A 262 -19.78 54.00 -2.35
N ALA A 263 -19.97 55.32 -2.29
CA ALA A 263 -19.48 56.26 -3.30
C ALA A 263 -18.02 56.68 -3.05
N THR A 264 -17.68 56.79 -1.78
CA THR A 264 -16.32 57.03 -1.26
C THR A 264 -16.19 56.21 0.02
N SER A 265 -15.00 56.14 0.63
CA SER A 265 -14.78 55.39 1.87
C SER A 265 -15.66 55.84 3.07
N THR A 266 -16.33 56.98 2.97
CA THR A 266 -17.16 57.55 4.05
C THR A 266 -18.61 57.80 3.66
N ASP A 267 -18.97 57.63 2.39
CA ASP A 267 -20.24 58.13 1.86
C ASP A 267 -21.07 56.98 1.26
N ILE A 268 -22.24 56.73 1.85
CA ILE A 268 -23.21 55.76 1.36
C ILE A 268 -24.31 56.50 0.62
N HIS A 269 -24.53 56.13 -0.64
CA HIS A 269 -25.50 56.76 -1.52
C HIS A 269 -26.68 55.82 -1.78
N GLY A 270 -27.90 56.36 -1.69
CA GLY A 270 -29.13 55.75 -2.18
C GLY A 270 -29.49 56.33 -3.55
N VAL A 271 -29.66 55.45 -4.52
CA VAL A 271 -29.94 55.80 -5.92
C VAL A 271 -31.26 55.25 -6.40
N LEU A 272 -31.91 56.04 -7.26
CA LEU A 272 -33.04 55.59 -8.08
C LEU A 272 -32.78 56.04 -9.51
N ASN A 273 -33.00 55.13 -10.47
CA ASN A 273 -32.84 55.41 -11.89
C ASN A 273 -31.47 55.99 -12.28
N GLY A 274 -30.40 55.64 -11.55
CA GLY A 274 -29.06 56.18 -11.83
C GLY A 274 -28.76 57.55 -11.19
N PHE A 275 -29.65 58.12 -10.39
CA PHE A 275 -29.44 59.40 -9.72
C PHE A 275 -29.38 59.24 -8.20
N THR A 276 -28.51 60.00 -7.54
CA THR A 276 -28.42 60.03 -6.07
C THR A 276 -29.56 60.86 -5.49
N TYR A 277 -30.49 60.22 -4.78
CA TYR A 277 -31.61 60.89 -4.11
C TYR A 277 -31.34 61.16 -2.63
N MET A 278 -30.47 60.36 -2.03
CA MET A 278 -30.09 60.48 -0.62
C MET A 278 -28.64 60.01 -0.46
N HIS A 279 -27.84 60.70 0.33
CA HIS A 279 -26.60 60.12 0.84
C HIS A 279 -26.36 60.46 2.30
N ILE A 280 -25.68 59.54 2.97
CA ILE A 280 -25.21 59.67 4.35
C ILE A 280 -23.69 59.77 4.26
N SER A 281 -23.13 60.86 4.76
CA SER A 281 -21.70 61.12 4.84
C SER A 281 -21.28 61.50 6.26
N THR A 282 -20.01 61.81 6.45
CA THR A 282 -19.51 62.41 7.70
C THR A 282 -20.12 63.78 8.01
N ASP A 283 -20.68 64.45 6.99
CA ASP A 283 -21.34 65.75 7.14
C ASP A 283 -22.84 65.62 7.47
N GLY A 284 -23.40 64.39 7.44
CA GLY A 284 -24.78 64.08 7.81
C GLY A 284 -25.62 63.49 6.67
N LEU A 285 -26.93 63.73 6.72
CA LEU A 285 -27.89 63.30 5.70
C LEU A 285 -28.10 64.40 4.66
N ASN A 286 -27.82 64.11 3.39
CA ASN A 286 -28.08 65.02 2.27
C ASN A 286 -29.13 64.44 1.31
N ILE A 287 -30.14 65.24 0.96
CA ILE A 287 -31.23 64.90 0.02
C ILE A 287 -31.22 65.94 -1.11
N PRO A 288 -30.36 65.79 -2.14
CA PRO A 288 -30.04 66.87 -3.07
C PRO A 288 -31.12 67.17 -4.12
N LEU A 289 -32.04 66.23 -4.39
CA LEU A 289 -32.99 66.32 -5.51
C LEU A 289 -34.44 66.56 -5.09
N THR A 290 -34.76 66.48 -3.79
CA THR A 290 -36.14 66.59 -3.30
C THR A 290 -36.22 67.28 -1.94
N PRO A 291 -37.29 68.05 -1.65
CA PRO A 291 -37.58 68.52 -0.29
C PRO A 291 -37.79 67.35 0.68
N ILE A 292 -37.52 67.60 1.97
CA ILE A 292 -37.87 66.68 3.05
C ILE A 292 -39.32 66.97 3.46
N TYR A 293 -40.22 66.03 3.18
CA TYR A 293 -41.61 66.09 3.64
C TYR A 293 -41.74 65.38 4.99
N VAL A 294 -42.01 66.15 6.05
CA VAL A 294 -42.30 65.62 7.39
C VAL A 294 -43.81 65.54 7.61
N LYS A 295 -44.27 64.57 8.41
CA LYS A 295 -45.67 64.51 8.85
C LYS A 295 -46.02 65.79 9.61
N ALA A 296 -47.24 66.29 9.45
CA ALA A 296 -47.66 67.57 10.01
C ALA A 296 -47.39 67.71 11.53
N GLY A 297 -47.63 66.66 12.32
CA GLY A 297 -47.39 66.66 13.77
C GLY A 297 -48.38 67.53 14.54
N THR A 298 -48.13 67.69 15.84
CA THR A 298 -48.89 68.56 16.75
C THR A 298 -47.93 69.29 17.69
N ALA A 299 -48.42 70.22 18.52
CA ALA A 299 -47.59 70.83 19.55
C ALA A 299 -47.02 69.80 20.55
N ALA A 300 -47.78 68.75 20.89
CA ALA A 300 -47.32 67.69 21.79
C ALA A 300 -46.35 66.71 21.12
N THR A 301 -46.44 66.58 19.79
CA THR A 301 -45.67 65.64 18.97
C THR A 301 -45.28 66.29 17.63
N PRO A 302 -44.30 67.20 17.62
CA PRO A 302 -43.93 67.92 16.42
C PRO A 302 -43.38 67.00 15.33
N GLY A 303 -43.60 67.36 14.06
CA GLY A 303 -43.15 66.59 12.90
C GLY A 303 -41.64 66.55 12.74
N TYR A 304 -40.97 67.63 13.14
CA TYR A 304 -39.52 67.70 13.33
C TYR A 304 -39.24 67.88 14.82
N SER A 305 -38.53 66.94 15.44
CA SER A 305 -38.24 66.92 16.88
C SER A 305 -36.82 66.44 17.15
N PHE A 306 -36.38 66.52 18.41
CA PHE A 306 -35.03 66.13 18.80
C PHE A 306 -35.05 64.81 19.58
N TRP A 307 -34.04 63.97 19.37
CA TRP A 307 -33.87 62.75 20.14
C TRP A 307 -33.72 63.07 21.64
N GLY A 308 -34.53 62.44 22.49
CA GLY A 308 -34.55 62.72 23.93
C GLY A 308 -35.44 63.90 24.35
N ASP A 309 -35.92 64.72 23.41
CA ASP A 309 -36.92 65.77 23.65
C ASP A 309 -38.01 65.75 22.56
N PRO A 310 -38.92 64.76 22.61
CA PRO A 310 -39.90 64.53 21.55
C PRO A 310 -41.03 65.57 21.54
N ASN A 311 -41.07 66.51 22.48
CA ASN A 311 -42.12 67.53 22.60
C ASN A 311 -41.63 68.95 22.29
N THR A 312 -40.39 69.08 21.81
CA THR A 312 -39.78 70.33 21.35
C THR A 312 -39.43 70.21 19.87
N GLY A 313 -39.82 71.20 19.05
CA GLY A 313 -39.59 71.14 17.61
C GLY A 313 -40.52 71.99 16.75
N MET A 314 -40.69 71.58 15.49
CA MET A 314 -41.52 72.26 14.50
C MET A 314 -42.61 71.33 13.96
N TYR A 315 -43.79 71.88 13.69
CA TYR A 315 -44.93 71.12 13.17
C TYR A 315 -45.76 71.98 12.21
N ASN A 316 -46.42 71.36 11.25
CA ASN A 316 -47.38 72.02 10.38
C ASN A 316 -48.74 72.08 11.09
N ILE A 317 -49.22 73.30 11.34
CA ILE A 317 -50.51 73.52 12.02
C ILE A 317 -51.66 73.35 11.02
N ALA A 318 -51.49 73.94 9.83
CA ALA A 318 -52.43 73.96 8.71
C ALA A 318 -51.66 74.31 7.42
N GLY A 319 -52.38 74.44 6.29
CA GLY A 319 -51.80 74.99 5.07
C GLY A 319 -51.07 76.31 5.33
N ASP A 320 -49.86 76.45 4.79
CA ASP A 320 -49.00 77.64 4.91
C ASP A 320 -48.73 78.11 6.35
N THR A 321 -48.89 77.24 7.35
CA THR A 321 -48.72 77.60 8.77
C THR A 321 -47.83 76.61 9.51
N ILE A 322 -46.72 77.11 10.05
CA ILE A 322 -45.72 76.36 10.82
C ILE A 322 -45.79 76.79 12.28
N GLY A 323 -45.86 75.83 13.19
CA GLY A 323 -45.74 76.04 14.63
C GLY A 323 -44.40 75.56 15.15
N PHE A 324 -43.83 76.30 16.11
CA PHE A 324 -42.75 75.82 16.96
C PHE A 324 -43.32 75.49 18.33
N THR A 325 -42.84 74.41 18.93
CA THR A 325 -43.28 73.93 20.24
C THR A 325 -42.08 73.67 21.14
N ALA A 326 -42.26 73.88 22.44
CA ALA A 326 -41.29 73.51 23.48
C ALA A 326 -42.04 73.07 24.73
N GLY A 327 -41.71 71.87 25.24
CA GLY A 327 -42.45 71.28 26.36
C GLY A 327 -43.88 70.88 25.99
N GLY A 328 -44.14 70.54 24.73
CA GLY A 328 -45.46 70.16 24.23
C GLY A 328 -46.44 71.33 24.03
N THR A 329 -45.98 72.57 24.21
CA THR A 329 -46.78 73.80 24.09
C THR A 329 -46.28 74.64 22.94
N LYS A 330 -47.20 75.07 22.06
CA LYS A 330 -46.91 75.99 20.95
C LYS A 330 -46.32 77.30 21.49
N ARG A 331 -45.15 77.70 20.98
CA ARG A 331 -44.39 78.90 21.39
C ARG A 331 -44.30 79.96 20.30
N LEU A 332 -44.40 79.56 19.03
CA LEU A 332 -44.32 80.46 17.89
C LEU A 332 -45.20 79.91 16.76
N THR A 333 -45.87 80.79 16.03
CA THR A 333 -46.55 80.45 14.78
C THR A 333 -46.03 81.34 13.66
N ILE A 334 -45.69 80.75 12.53
CA ILE A 334 -45.42 81.42 11.25
C ILE A 334 -46.55 81.05 10.30
N SER A 335 -47.28 82.03 9.79
CA SER A 335 -48.33 81.82 8.80
C SER A 335 -48.04 82.62 7.53
N GLY A 336 -48.41 82.05 6.38
CA GLY A 336 -48.39 82.75 5.08
C GLY A 336 -49.52 83.76 4.93
N ALA A 337 -50.62 83.59 5.69
CA ALA A 337 -51.56 84.67 5.97
C ALA A 337 -50.92 85.56 7.05
N GLY A 338 -50.87 86.88 6.86
CA GLY A 338 -50.37 87.81 7.88
C GLY A 338 -51.29 87.85 9.10
N ASP A 339 -51.29 86.79 9.92
CA ASP A 339 -52.21 86.61 11.03
C ASP A 339 -51.60 87.14 12.33
N ASP A 340 -52.19 88.24 12.79
CA ASP A 340 -51.91 88.98 14.03
C ASP A 340 -52.31 88.21 15.32
N SER A 341 -52.53 86.89 15.29
CA SER A 341 -53.13 86.17 16.43
C SER A 341 -52.19 85.29 17.28
N ASP A 342 -50.99 84.93 16.81
CA ASP A 342 -50.03 84.06 17.55
C ASP A 342 -48.53 84.43 17.30
N GLY A 343 -48.23 85.71 17.00
CA GLY A 343 -47.43 86.17 15.85
C GLY A 343 -45.88 86.15 15.76
N ILE A 344 -45.44 86.79 14.66
CA ILE A 344 -44.09 86.87 14.05
C ILE A 344 -43.81 88.25 13.41
N ILE A 345 -42.51 88.54 13.21
CA ILE A 345 -41.91 89.80 12.73
C ILE A 345 -41.97 90.00 11.19
N VAL A 346 -42.08 91.28 10.79
CA VAL A 346 -42.47 91.85 9.48
C VAL A 346 -41.26 92.47 8.74
N ALA A 347 -41.22 92.42 7.40
CA ALA A 347 -40.07 92.79 6.55
C ALA A 347 -39.88 94.28 6.21
N ASP A 348 -40.59 95.19 6.88
CA ASP A 348 -40.29 96.63 6.92
C ASP A 348 -39.84 96.98 8.36
N MET A 349 -40.40 97.97 9.05
CA MET A 349 -39.95 98.25 10.42
C MET A 349 -40.43 97.20 11.43
N LEU A 350 -39.50 96.48 12.05
CA LEU A 350 -39.71 95.67 13.25
C LEU A 350 -39.74 96.55 14.51
N THR A 351 -40.90 96.65 15.14
CA THR A 351 -41.01 97.21 16.50
C THR A 351 -40.91 96.07 17.52
N VAL A 352 -39.72 95.85 18.09
CA VAL A 352 -39.59 95.08 19.33
C VAL A 352 -39.63 96.06 20.48
N VAL A 353 -40.64 95.96 21.33
CA VAL A 353 -40.48 96.45 22.70
C VAL A 353 -40.71 95.28 23.65
N GLY A 354 -39.58 94.65 23.94
CA GLY A 354 -39.31 94.18 25.28
C GLY A 354 -38.47 95.17 26.10
N ASP A 355 -38.08 94.91 27.36
CA ASP A 355 -38.08 93.61 28.03
C ASP A 355 -39.47 92.99 27.99
N THR A 356 -39.70 92.08 27.04
CA THR A 356 -39.81 90.67 27.32
C THR A 356 -40.66 90.57 28.57
N ASN A 357 -41.99 90.60 28.38
CA ASN A 357 -43.00 90.73 29.45
C ASN A 357 -43.35 92.17 29.93
N LEU A 358 -43.74 93.07 29.03
CA LEU A 358 -44.30 94.39 29.41
C LEU A 358 -45.80 94.32 29.70
N ALA A 359 -46.22 93.54 30.70
CA ALA A 359 -47.55 93.70 31.27
C ALA A 359 -47.71 95.18 31.68
N ASN A 360 -48.43 95.95 30.85
CA ASN A 360 -48.71 97.38 31.03
C ASN A 360 -47.50 98.32 30.80
N THR A 361 -46.69 98.23 29.73
CA THR A 361 -45.62 99.25 29.52
C THR A 361 -45.53 99.86 28.12
N PHE A 362 -45.67 99.11 27.02
CA PHE A 362 -45.82 99.70 25.67
C PHE A 362 -46.70 98.80 24.80
N PHE A 363 -47.74 99.38 24.20
CA PHE A 363 -48.78 98.70 23.42
C PHE A 363 -49.11 99.53 22.18
N THR A 364 -49.16 98.92 21.01
CA THR A 364 -49.67 99.56 19.79
C THR A 364 -50.92 98.83 19.33
N ASN A 365 -52.05 99.51 19.29
CA ASN A 365 -53.30 98.95 18.76
C ASN A 365 -53.32 99.15 17.24
N SER A 366 -53.07 98.09 16.47
CA SER A 366 -53.11 98.12 15.01
C SER A 366 -54.52 98.39 14.45
N SER A 367 -55.58 97.96 15.15
CA SER A 367 -56.97 98.19 14.74
C SER A 367 -57.39 99.65 14.88
N THR A 368 -56.83 100.39 15.83
CA THR A 368 -57.18 101.80 16.07
C THR A 368 -56.07 102.80 15.73
N GLY A 369 -54.86 102.34 15.40
CA GLY A 369 -53.67 103.17 15.16
C GLY A 369 -53.17 103.94 16.38
N ARG A 370 -53.45 103.45 17.60
CA ARG A 370 -53.17 104.17 18.87
C ARG A 370 -52.00 103.52 19.61
N VAL A 371 -51.24 104.33 20.34
CA VAL A 371 -50.13 103.89 21.19
C VAL A 371 -50.54 104.02 22.67
N GLY A 372 -50.52 102.92 23.41
CA GLY A 372 -50.65 102.85 24.86
C GLY A 372 -49.29 102.64 25.53
N ILE A 373 -49.04 103.32 26.64
CA ILE A 373 -47.91 103.07 27.55
C ILE A 373 -48.56 102.87 28.91
N GLY A 374 -48.33 101.75 29.62
CA GLY A 374 -49.10 101.52 30.86
C GLY A 374 -50.48 100.86 30.69
N THR A 375 -50.94 100.66 29.45
CA THR A 375 -52.32 100.21 29.14
C THR A 375 -52.41 99.52 27.79
N THR A 376 -53.34 98.57 27.67
CA THR A 376 -53.71 97.91 26.41
C THR A 376 -55.03 98.44 25.82
N ASN A 377 -55.67 99.43 26.44
CA ASN A 377 -56.90 100.07 25.93
C ASN A 377 -56.73 101.60 25.78
N PRO A 378 -55.95 102.08 24.80
CA PRO A 378 -55.74 103.49 24.59
C PRO A 378 -57.01 104.21 24.11
N VAL A 379 -57.43 105.26 24.82
CA VAL A 379 -58.60 106.09 24.45
C VAL A 379 -58.24 107.27 23.54
N GLY A 380 -56.95 107.54 23.33
CA GLY A 380 -56.41 108.56 22.43
C GLY A 380 -55.19 108.06 21.65
N ASN A 381 -54.68 108.88 20.73
CA ASN A 381 -53.57 108.51 19.82
C ASN A 381 -52.29 108.10 20.58
N LEU A 382 -52.00 108.76 21.70
CA LEU A 382 -51.01 108.36 22.70
C LEU A 382 -51.70 108.37 24.08
N HIS A 383 -51.75 107.23 24.77
CA HIS A 383 -52.35 107.11 26.11
C HIS A 383 -51.31 106.53 27.09
N ILE A 384 -50.82 107.36 28.00
CA ILE A 384 -49.84 106.98 29.02
C ILE A 384 -50.55 106.82 30.37
N VAL A 385 -50.61 105.60 30.91
CA VAL A 385 -51.15 105.26 32.23
C VAL A 385 -50.00 104.96 33.17
N ALA A 386 -49.51 105.98 33.88
CA ALA A 386 -48.42 105.87 34.85
C ALA A 386 -48.63 106.84 36.02
N ASN A 387 -47.95 106.61 37.15
CA ASN A 387 -48.02 107.48 38.33
C ASN A 387 -46.60 107.79 38.87
N PRO A 388 -46.04 108.99 38.60
CA PRO A 388 -46.57 110.05 37.73
C PRO A 388 -46.45 109.71 36.23
N ALA A 389 -47.33 110.28 35.41
CA ALA A 389 -47.20 110.23 33.95
C ALA A 389 -46.37 111.41 33.45
N ASN A 390 -45.08 111.16 33.17
CA ASN A 390 -44.16 112.18 32.66
C ASN A 390 -43.93 111.97 31.15
N LEU A 391 -44.05 113.05 30.36
CA LEU A 391 -43.67 113.10 28.95
C LEU A 391 -42.66 114.22 28.76
N ARG A 392 -41.44 113.89 28.30
CA ARG A 392 -40.42 114.87 27.94
C ARG A 392 -40.36 114.95 26.42
N LEU A 393 -40.63 116.12 25.86
CA LEU A 393 -40.44 116.43 24.46
C LEU A 393 -39.23 117.36 24.37
N GLU A 394 -38.16 116.90 23.75
CA GLU A 394 -37.04 117.75 23.38
C GLU A 394 -37.18 118.11 21.92
N ASP A 395 -37.11 119.39 21.66
CA ASP A 395 -36.83 119.87 20.33
C ASP A 395 -35.30 119.95 20.14
N THR A 396 -34.84 119.47 19.00
CA THR A 396 -33.42 119.42 18.64
C THR A 396 -32.92 120.70 18.00
N ASP A 397 -33.81 121.56 17.49
CA ASP A 397 -33.42 122.83 16.87
C ASP A 397 -33.79 124.09 17.69
N GLY A 398 -34.56 123.93 18.76
CA GLY A 398 -34.70 124.91 19.84
C GLY A 398 -35.61 126.09 19.49
N ALA A 399 -36.62 125.87 18.65
CA ALA A 399 -37.61 126.88 18.26
C ALA A 399 -38.85 126.90 19.15
#